data_AF-A0AAU6AHS0-F1
#
_entry.id   AF-A0AAU6AHS0-F1
#
_cell.length_a   1.000
_cell.length_b   1.000
_cell.length_c   1.000
_cell.angle_alpha   90.00
_cell.angle_beta   90.00
_cell.angle_gamma   90.00
#
_symmetry.space_group_name_H-M   'P 1'
#
loop_
_entity.id
_entity.type
_entity.pdbx_description
1 polymer ?
#
loop_
_entity_poly.entity_id
_entity_poly.type
_entity_poly.pdbx_seq_one_letter_code
_entity_poly.pdbx_strand_id
1 'polypeptide(L)' 'MPIPSAAPSAPALMLVSAILAAVLIALITAITAGFLAHWDGSSLPGALMRAGGAFAVALTVLCGIIALGVALPI' A
#
# COMPACT_ATOMS: atom_id res chain seq x y z
N MET A 1 23.74 25.71 -21.70
CA MET A 1 23.08 25.76 -20.38
C MET A 1 22.73 24.33 -20.01
N PRO A 2 23.44 23.68 -19.07
CA PRO A 2 23.15 22.29 -18.69
C PRO A 2 21.82 22.22 -17.93
N ILE A 3 20.92 21.34 -18.36
CA ILE A 3 19.68 21.02 -17.66
C ILE A 3 20.09 20.23 -16.41
N PRO A 4 19.79 20.67 -15.18
CA PRO A 4 20.08 19.87 -14.00
C PRO A 4 19.28 18.56 -14.10
N SER A 5 19.96 17.43 -14.24
CA SER A 5 19.34 16.13 -13.97
C SER A 5 19.00 16.12 -12.49
N ALA A 6 17.72 16.31 -12.17
CA ALA A 6 17.23 16.26 -10.80
C ALA A 6 17.40 14.84 -10.26
N ALA A 7 18.59 14.54 -9.74
CA ALA A 7 18.81 13.33 -8.97
C ALA A 7 17.81 13.36 -7.80
N PRO A 8 17.02 12.30 -7.59
CA PRO A 8 16.03 12.29 -6.53
C PRO A 8 16.73 12.50 -5.19
N SER A 9 16.20 13.44 -4.39
CA SER A 9 16.74 13.70 -3.06
C SER A 9 16.52 12.47 -2.16
N ALA A 10 17.43 12.23 -1.22
CA ALA A 10 17.31 11.15 -0.25
C ALA A 10 15.91 11.03 0.42
N PRO A 11 15.25 12.12 0.87
CA PRO A 11 13.90 12.02 1.43
C PRO A 11 12.85 11.57 0.39
N ALA A 12 12.96 12.00 -0.87
CA ALA A 12 12.07 11.55 -1.93
C ALA A 12 12.22 10.04 -2.19
N LEU A 13 13.46 9.54 -2.17
CA LEU A 13 13.76 8.13 -2.39
C LEU A 13 13.22 7.25 -1.24
N MET A 14 13.31 7.72 0.00
CA MET A 14 12.70 7.04 1.17
C MET A 14 11.18 7.05 1.12
N LEU A 15 10.56 8.15 0.69
CA LEU A 15 9.10 8.22 0.56
C LEU A 15 8.58 7.23 -0.49
N VAL A 16 9.25 7.17 -1.65
CA VAL A 16 8.90 6.23 -2.72
C VAL A 16 9.04 4.78 -2.26
N SER A 17 10.13 4.44 -1.56
CA SER A 17 10.31 3.08 -1.04
C SER A 17 9.28 2.71 0.04
N ALA A 18 8.90 3.66 0.90
CA ALA A 18 7.84 3.46 1.90
C ALA A 18 6.47 3.22 1.25
N ILE A 19 6.12 3.99 0.23
CA ILE A 19 4.87 3.79 -0.54
C ILE A 19 4.89 2.43 -1.23
N LEU A 20 6.01 2.05 -1.85
CA LEU A 20 6.14 0.75 -2.51
C LEU A 20 5.96 -0.41 -1.52
N ALA A 21 6.60 -0.32 -0.35
CA ALA A 21 6.44 -1.30 0.72
C ALA A 21 4.97 -1.37 1.20
N ALA A 22 4.30 -0.23 1.37
CA ALA A 22 2.90 -0.18 1.77
C ALA A 22 1.97 -0.87 0.76
N VAL A 23 2.17 -0.63 -0.54
CA VAL A 23 1.40 -1.28 -1.61
C VAL A 23 1.60 -2.79 -1.60
N LEU A 24 2.84 -3.25 -1.43
CA LEU A 24 3.18 -4.69 -1.36
C LEU A 24 2.52 -5.36 -0.16
N ILE A 25 2.56 -4.73 1.02
CA ILE A 25 1.89 -5.24 2.22
C ILE A 25 0.38 -5.30 1.99
N ALA A 26 -0.22 -4.22 1.46
CA ALA A 26 -1.66 -4.18 1.17
C ALA A 26 -2.08 -5.26 0.18
N LEU A 27 -1.27 -5.53 -0.86
CA LEU A 27 -1.50 -6.61 -1.81
C LEU A 27 -1.48 -7.99 -1.14
N ILE A 28 -0.48 -8.26 -0.30
CA ILE A 28 -0.40 -9.52 0.45
C ILE A 28 -1.65 -9.69 1.32
N THR A 29 -2.03 -8.65 2.08
CA THR A 29 -3.24 -8.67 2.92
C THR A 29 -4.51 -8.96 2.10
N ALA A 30 -4.64 -8.33 0.93
CA ALA A 30 -5.78 -8.52 0.04
C ALA A 30 -5.85 -9.95 -0.52
N ILE A 31 -4.71 -10.50 -0.95
CA ILE A 31 -4.60 -11.86 -1.46
C ILE A 31 -4.97 -12.85 -0.36
N THR A 32 -4.40 -12.69 0.84
CA THR A 32 -4.73 -13.54 2.00
C THR A 32 -6.23 -13.49 2.31
N ALA A 33 -6.82 -12.29 2.39
CA ALA A 33 -8.25 -12.13 2.64
C ALA A 33 -9.14 -12.74 1.55
N GLY A 34 -8.75 -12.61 0.28
CA GLY A 34 -9.45 -13.21 -0.85
C GLY A 34 -9.38 -14.74 -0.85
N PHE A 35 -8.21 -15.31 -0.59
CA PHE A 35 -8.02 -16.76 -0.47
C PHE A 35 -8.82 -17.33 0.69
N LEU A 36 -8.80 -16.68 1.86
CA LEU A 36 -9.64 -17.05 2.99
C LEU A 36 -11.12 -17.02 2.61
N ALA A 37 -11.58 -15.95 1.96
CA ALA A 37 -12.98 -15.86 1.52
C ALA A 37 -13.36 -16.94 0.50
N HIS A 38 -12.42 -17.40 -0.34
CA HIS A 38 -12.66 -18.52 -1.24
C HIS A 38 -12.74 -19.86 -0.49
N TRP A 39 -11.87 -20.10 0.49
CA TRP A 39 -11.94 -21.26 1.36
C TRP A 39 -13.19 -21.29 2.24
N ASP A 40 -13.71 -20.12 2.62
CA ASP A 40 -15.00 -19.97 3.30
C ASP A 40 -16.20 -20.29 2.39
N GLY A 41 -15.96 -20.70 1.13
CA GLY A 41 -16.98 -21.08 0.17
C GLY A 41 -17.67 -19.89 -0.50
N SER A 42 -17.12 -18.67 -0.38
CA SER A 42 -17.70 -17.54 -1.10
C SER A 42 -17.51 -17.68 -2.61
N SER A 43 -18.51 -17.21 -3.35
CA SER A 43 -18.42 -17.15 -4.81
C SER A 43 -17.27 -16.23 -5.24
N LEU A 44 -16.72 -16.46 -6.43
CA LEU A 44 -15.58 -15.70 -6.94
C LEU A 44 -15.79 -14.16 -6.90
N PRO A 45 -16.98 -13.60 -7.22
CA PRO A 45 -17.24 -12.17 -7.03
C PRO A 45 -17.22 -11.73 -5.56
N GLY A 46 -17.72 -12.56 -4.65
CA GLY A 46 -17.72 -12.27 -3.21
C GLY A 46 -16.31 -12.27 -2.62
N ALA A 47 -15.48 -13.23 -3.02
CA ALA A 47 -14.06 -13.27 -2.64
C ALA A 47 -13.31 -12.04 -3.15
N LEU A 48 -13.59 -11.61 -4.38
CA LEU A 48 -12.98 -10.43 -4.99
C LEU A 48 -13.38 -9.12 -4.27
N MET A 49 -14.65 -8.97 -3.90
CA MET A 49 -15.13 -7.82 -3.13
C MET A 49 -14.47 -7.75 -1.75
N ARG A 50 -14.27 -8.89 -1.08
CA ARG A 50 -13.54 -8.95 0.20
C ARG A 50 -12.06 -8.63 0.06
N ALA A 51 -11.40 -9.17 -0.97
CA ALA A 51 -10.00 -8.86 -1.27
C ALA A 51 -9.81 -7.36 -1.54
N GLY A 52 -10.69 -6.75 -2.35
CA GLY A 52 -10.66 -5.32 -2.65
C GLY A 52 -10.89 -4.46 -1.41
N GLY A 53 -11.84 -4.82 -0.55
CA GLY A 53 -12.06 -4.13 0.73
C GLY A 53 -10.84 -4.21 1.65
N ALA A 54 -10.24 -5.39 1.79
CA ALA A 54 -9.04 -5.58 2.60
C ALA A 54 -7.85 -4.77 2.05
N PHE A 55 -7.65 -4.72 0.74
CA PHE A 55 -6.64 -3.89 0.09
C PHE A 55 -6.82 -2.41 0.43
N ALA A 56 -8.03 -1.88 0.23
CA ALA A 56 -8.32 -0.46 0.43
C ALA A 56 -8.07 -0.05 1.89
N VAL A 57 -8.58 -0.83 2.85
CA VAL A 57 -8.37 -0.56 4.28
C VAL A 57 -6.90 -0.61 4.65
N ALA A 58 -6.17 -1.66 4.24
CA ALA A 58 -4.75 -1.80 4.53
C ALA A 58 -3.93 -0.64 3.95
N LEU A 59 -4.18 -0.26 2.70
CA LEU A 59 -3.50 0.86 2.05
C LEU A 59 -3.81 2.19 2.73
N THR A 60 -5.06 2.45 3.09
CA THR A 60 -5.46 3.68 3.82
C THR A 60 -4.73 3.78 5.16
N VAL A 61 -4.67 2.69 5.92
CA VAL A 61 -3.96 2.67 7.20
C VAL A 61 -2.47 2.95 7.01
N LEU A 62 -1.82 2.26 6.07
CA LEU A 62 -0.39 2.44 5.80
C LEU A 62 -0.07 3.84 5.29
N CYS A 63 -0.87 4.40 4.39
CA CYS A 63 -0.75 5.80 3.97
C CYS A 63 -0.94 6.77 5.14
N GLY A 64 -1.90 6.50 6.03
CA GLY A 64 -2.10 7.30 7.24
C GLY A 64 -0.86 7.30 8.14
N ILE A 65 -0.25 6.14 8.36
CA ILE A 65 0.98 6.01 9.16
C ILE A 65 2.14 6.76 8.48
N ILE A 66 2.32 6.60 7.17
CA ILE A 66 3.36 7.32 6.42
C ILE A 66 3.14 8.83 6.52
N ALA A 67 1.91 9.30 6.31
CA ALA A 67 1.56 10.71 6.41
C ALA A 67 1.82 11.25 7.82
N LEU A 68 1.51 10.49 8.86
CA LEU A 68 1.77 10.86 10.24
C LEU A 68 3.29 10.94 10.52
N GLY A 69 4.07 9.99 10.00
CA GLY A 69 5.53 9.99 10.13
C GLY A 69 6.20 11.13 9.36
N VAL A 70 5.63 11.57 8.24
CA VAL A 70 6.12 12.75 7.50
C VAL A 70 5.70 14.06 8.20
N ALA A 71 4.50 14.08 8.80
CA ALA A 71 3.95 15.28 9.43
C ALA A 71 4.49 15.51 10.86
N LEU A 72 4.95 14.47 11.57
CA LEU A 72 5.56 14.63 12.88
C LEU A 72 7.01 15.12 12.71
N PRO A 73 7.36 16.34 13.16
CA PRO A 73 8.74 16.76 13.28
C PRO A 73 9.32 16.06 14.53
N ILE A 74 9.88 14.87 14.34
CA ILE A 74 10.79 14.25 15.32
C ILE A 74 12.21 14.77 15.14
#